data_AF-A0A7S0W334-F1
#
_entry.id   AF-A0A7S0W334-F1
#
_cell.length_a   1.000
_cell.length_b   1.000
_cell.length_c   1.000
_cell.angle_alpha   90.00
_cell.angle_beta   90.00
_cell.angle_gamma   90.00
#
_symmetry.space_group_name_H-M   'P 1'
#
loop_
_entity.id
_entity.type
_entity.pdbx_description
1 polymer ?
#
loop_
_entity_poly.entity_id
_entity_poly.type
_entity_poly.pdbx_seq_one_letter_code
_entity_poly.pdbx_strand_id
1 'polypeptide(L)'
;FISTSIGQSTPLPGASNTITVTLVPGIAMTGSDTTVSISGLVGSGTPDGTLTISDVASSGATTIFGSSAAWLQTAGTLTLTGTSGSVVAGTPYIFSFPLANPSAAASSPSTASYHASVTSTGVLHGGGYLTQDATTVPSAAGAAAGDARPLKVYGSTFLVKRIGQISPLPSASNTITVSIASSINLAAASVVTVVGLTGTQTDDNGALSITDIDSSGATTVFGSSGAWTKAT
;
A
#
# COMPACT_ATOMS: atom_id res chain seq x y z
N PHE A 1 3.79 23.54 13.42
CA PHE A 1 5.07 22.79 13.37
C PHE A 1 6.08 23.56 12.53
N ILE A 2 7.38 23.42 12.81
CA ILE A 2 8.45 24.10 12.04
C ILE A 2 9.13 23.19 11.01
N SER A 3 9.04 21.88 11.18
CA SER A 3 9.44 20.88 10.19
C SER A 3 8.57 19.63 10.36
N THR A 4 8.15 19.05 9.24
CA THR A 4 7.20 17.94 9.17
C THR A 4 7.47 17.09 7.96
N SER A 5 7.55 15.77 8.14
CA SER A 5 7.65 14.83 7.02
C SER A 5 6.85 13.55 7.25
N ILE A 6 6.49 12.89 6.16
CA ILE A 6 5.77 11.62 6.18
C ILE A 6 6.22 10.72 5.02
N GLY A 7 6.47 9.44 5.31
CA GLY A 7 6.90 8.45 4.33
C GLY A 7 6.34 7.07 4.61
N GLN A 8 6.54 6.14 3.67
CA GLN A 8 6.06 4.76 3.74
C GLN A 8 7.15 3.74 3.43
N SER A 9 6.99 2.50 3.90
CA SER A 9 7.98 1.43 3.72
C SER A 9 7.78 0.59 2.47
N THR A 10 6.57 0.54 1.89
CA THR A 10 6.30 -0.28 0.69
C THR A 10 5.13 0.28 -0.14
N PRO A 11 5.26 0.33 -1.48
CA PRO A 11 4.18 0.68 -2.39
C PRO A 11 3.38 -0.54 -2.90
N LEU A 12 3.62 -1.74 -2.36
CA LEU A 12 3.00 -2.96 -2.87
C LEU A 12 1.50 -3.05 -2.47
N PRO A 13 0.58 -3.40 -3.39
CA PRO A 13 -0.84 -3.53 -3.09
C PRO A 13 -1.11 -4.61 -2.05
N GLY A 14 -2.06 -4.36 -1.14
CA GLY A 14 -2.46 -5.30 -0.08
C GLY A 14 -1.37 -5.61 0.97
N ALA A 15 -0.17 -5.04 0.85
CA ALA A 15 0.91 -5.27 1.80
C ALA A 15 0.69 -4.48 3.09
N SER A 16 1.18 -5.03 4.21
CA SER A 16 1.35 -4.24 5.43
C SER A 16 2.44 -3.19 5.21
N ASN A 17 2.07 -1.93 5.33
CA ASN A 17 2.90 -0.77 5.03
C ASN A 17 3.13 0.04 6.30
N THR A 18 4.39 0.34 6.61
CA THR A 18 4.74 1.15 7.78
C THR A 18 4.81 2.60 7.36
N ILE A 19 3.96 3.43 7.96
CA ILE A 19 3.99 4.89 7.79
C ILE A 19 4.86 5.48 8.89
N THR A 20 5.85 6.28 8.49
CA THR A 20 6.75 6.99 9.41
C THR A 20 6.50 8.47 9.31
N VAL A 21 6.32 9.13 10.45
CA VAL A 21 6.04 10.57 10.57
C VAL A 21 7.13 11.22 11.40
N THR A 22 7.61 12.38 10.96
CA THR A 22 8.47 13.28 11.75
C THR A 22 7.72 14.58 12.02
N LEU A 23 7.66 14.99 13.27
CA LEU A 23 7.08 16.27 13.70
C LEU A 23 8.10 17.06 14.52
N VAL A 24 8.34 18.31 14.15
CA VAL A 24 9.14 19.27 14.94
C VAL A 24 8.23 20.40 15.43
N PRO A 25 7.91 20.46 16.73
CA PRO A 25 7.08 21.50 17.31
C PRO A 25 7.80 22.86 17.25
N GLY A 26 7.05 23.94 16.96
CA GLY A 26 7.60 25.30 17.04
C GLY A 26 7.46 25.93 18.43
N ILE A 27 6.60 25.35 19.27
CA ILE A 27 6.30 25.81 20.61
C ILE A 27 6.33 24.60 21.55
N ALA A 28 6.68 24.84 22.82
CA ALA A 28 6.59 23.81 23.84
C ALA A 28 5.13 23.67 24.25
N MET A 29 4.70 22.43 24.52
CA MET A 29 3.35 22.13 24.96
C MET A 29 3.44 21.17 26.13
N THR A 30 2.69 21.44 27.20
CA THR A 30 2.73 20.66 28.43
C THR A 30 1.37 20.01 28.65
N GLY A 31 1.35 18.72 28.93
CA GLY A 31 0.18 18.06 29.52
C GLY A 31 -0.26 16.79 28.81
N SER A 32 -0.90 15.93 29.60
CA SER A 32 -1.66 14.73 29.20
C SER A 32 -2.80 15.02 28.23
N ASP A 33 -3.16 16.29 28.04
CA ASP A 33 -4.29 16.69 27.19
C ASP A 33 -3.85 17.15 25.80
N THR A 34 -2.60 16.87 25.42
CA THR A 34 -2.08 17.18 24.08
C THR A 34 -2.48 16.10 23.10
N THR A 35 -3.29 16.44 22.09
CA THR A 35 -3.68 15.54 21.02
C THR A 35 -3.02 15.94 19.72
N VAL A 36 -2.34 15.00 19.07
CA VAL A 36 -1.81 15.16 17.71
C VAL A 36 -2.69 14.36 16.76
N SER A 37 -3.20 15.02 15.73
CA SER A 37 -3.99 14.36 14.68
C SER A 37 -3.23 14.41 13.37
N ILE A 38 -3.08 13.27 12.70
CA ILE A 38 -2.53 13.12 11.36
C ILE A 38 -3.67 12.73 10.43
N SER A 39 -3.99 13.58 9.47
CA SER A 39 -5.10 13.39 8.54
C SER A 39 -4.63 13.31 7.08
N GLY A 40 -5.52 12.89 6.19
CA GLY A 40 -5.25 12.72 4.76
C GLY A 40 -4.79 11.32 4.36
N LEU A 41 -4.75 10.36 5.29
CA LEU A 41 -4.37 8.96 5.07
C LEU A 41 -5.55 8.11 4.54
N VAL A 42 -6.32 8.66 3.60
CA VAL A 42 -7.52 8.03 3.05
C VAL A 42 -7.17 6.92 2.05
N GLY A 43 -8.05 5.90 1.93
CA GLY A 43 -7.87 4.79 1.00
C GLY A 43 -6.98 3.65 1.50
N SER A 44 -6.53 3.71 2.76
CA SER A 44 -5.92 2.59 3.47
C SER A 44 -6.87 1.39 3.58
N GLY A 45 -6.33 0.18 3.53
CA GLY A 45 -7.05 -1.08 3.76
C GLY A 45 -7.22 -1.45 5.24
N THR A 46 -6.67 -0.66 6.17
CA THR A 46 -6.75 -0.94 7.62
C THR A 46 -8.10 -0.49 8.20
N PRO A 47 -8.92 -1.39 8.78
CA PRO A 47 -10.17 -1.03 9.44
C PRO A 47 -9.99 -0.10 10.64
N ASP A 48 -11.05 0.60 11.01
CA ASP A 48 -11.12 1.42 12.23
C ASP A 48 -10.66 0.65 13.48
N GLY A 49 -9.99 1.34 14.40
CA GLY A 49 -9.57 0.73 15.66
C GLY A 49 -8.40 1.44 16.33
N THR A 50 -7.62 0.69 17.09
CA THR A 50 -6.42 1.18 17.77
C THR A 50 -5.19 0.63 17.06
N LEU A 51 -4.26 1.50 16.68
CA LEU A 51 -2.97 1.12 16.10
C LEU A 51 -1.85 1.26 17.13
N THR A 52 -0.90 0.33 17.07
CA THR A 52 0.34 0.42 17.84
C THR A 52 1.25 1.46 17.21
N ILE A 53 1.79 2.34 18.04
CA ILE A 53 2.79 3.35 17.68
C ILE A 53 4.17 2.88 18.16
N SER A 54 5.15 2.95 17.27
CA SER A 54 6.55 2.64 17.57
C SER A 54 7.38 3.92 17.57
N ASP A 55 8.29 4.06 18.53
CA ASP A 55 9.28 5.14 18.52
C ASP A 55 10.36 4.84 17.50
N VAL A 56 10.74 5.85 16.73
CA VAL A 56 11.75 5.73 15.68
C VAL A 56 12.94 6.61 16.05
N ALA A 57 14.15 6.09 15.81
CA ALA A 57 15.41 6.79 16.08
C ALA A 57 15.55 7.30 17.54
N SER A 58 14.93 6.62 18.50
CA SER A 58 14.95 6.99 19.91
C SER A 58 14.47 8.43 20.18
N SER A 59 13.50 8.90 19.38
CA SER A 59 12.99 10.28 19.46
C SER A 59 12.20 10.58 20.73
N GLY A 60 11.76 9.54 21.45
CA GLY A 60 10.91 9.66 22.64
C GLY A 60 9.45 9.95 22.32
N ALA A 61 9.00 9.78 21.07
CA ALA A 61 7.62 10.03 20.66
C ALA A 61 6.61 9.20 21.46
N THR A 62 6.89 7.91 21.68
CA THR A 62 5.99 7.04 22.47
C THR A 62 6.00 7.33 23.97
N THR A 63 7.05 7.99 24.47
CA THR A 63 7.08 8.49 25.85
C THR A 63 6.10 9.64 26.03
N ILE A 64 5.94 10.49 25.00
CA ILE A 64 5.04 11.64 25.05
C ILE A 64 3.60 11.26 24.70
N PHE A 65 3.43 10.53 23.60
CA PHE A 65 2.12 10.25 22.97
C PHE A 65 1.60 8.83 23.21
N GLY A 66 2.30 8.04 24.03
CA GLY A 66 1.98 6.63 24.26
C GLY A 66 2.36 5.72 23.08
N SER A 67 2.13 4.42 23.28
CA SER A 67 2.41 3.37 22.28
C SER A 67 1.18 2.96 21.48
N SER A 68 0.10 3.73 21.55
CA SER A 68 -1.14 3.47 20.81
C SER A 68 -1.83 4.75 20.36
N ALA A 69 -2.59 4.65 19.27
CA ALA A 69 -3.34 5.76 18.71
C ALA A 69 -4.69 5.27 18.15
N ALA A 70 -5.69 6.14 18.20
CA ALA A 70 -6.98 5.87 17.57
C ALA A 70 -6.87 6.08 16.06
N TRP A 71 -7.44 5.17 15.29
CA TRP A 71 -7.45 5.19 13.83
C TRP A 71 -8.88 5.12 13.31
N LEU A 72 -9.18 6.03 12.38
CA LEU A 72 -10.44 6.09 11.65
C LEU A 72 -10.15 6.03 10.15
N GLN A 73 -10.38 4.86 9.56
CA GLN A 73 -10.15 4.54 8.15
C GLN A 73 -10.93 5.46 7.22
N THR A 74 -12.22 5.65 7.51
CA THR A 74 -13.11 6.45 6.65
C THR A 74 -12.65 7.91 6.56
N ALA A 75 -12.18 8.46 7.68
CA ALA A 75 -11.64 9.82 7.72
C ALA A 75 -10.15 9.89 7.34
N GLY A 76 -9.47 8.76 7.21
CA GLY A 76 -8.02 8.69 7.02
C GLY A 76 -7.25 9.44 8.10
N THR A 77 -7.67 9.29 9.36
CA THR A 77 -7.17 10.09 10.49
C THR A 77 -6.63 9.20 11.61
N LEU A 78 -5.39 9.48 12.01
CA LEU A 78 -4.72 8.92 13.18
C LEU A 78 -4.69 9.98 14.29
N THR A 79 -5.11 9.61 15.50
CA THR A 79 -5.15 10.52 16.66
C THR A 79 -4.31 9.93 17.79
N LEU A 80 -3.21 10.61 18.11
CA LEU A 80 -2.35 10.31 19.25
C LEU A 80 -2.71 11.22 20.43
N THR A 81 -2.75 10.65 21.63
CA THR A 81 -3.07 11.39 22.87
C THR A 81 -1.88 11.36 23.80
N GLY A 82 -1.49 12.54 24.30
CA GLY A 82 -0.42 12.72 25.26
C GLY A 82 -0.71 11.93 26.54
N THR A 83 0.32 11.34 27.14
CA THR A 83 0.15 10.54 28.37
C THR A 83 0.53 11.35 29.61
N SER A 84 1.72 11.94 29.61
CA SER A 84 2.23 12.76 30.73
C SER A 84 3.44 13.63 30.39
N GLY A 85 4.04 13.41 29.21
CA GLY A 85 5.23 14.15 28.77
C GLY A 85 4.93 15.57 28.30
N SER A 86 5.98 16.39 28.23
CA SER A 86 5.94 17.70 27.58
C SER A 86 6.59 17.61 26.21
N VAL A 87 5.90 18.15 25.21
CA VAL A 87 6.43 18.36 23.86
C VAL A 87 7.37 19.55 23.93
N VAL A 88 8.64 19.36 23.55
CA VAL A 88 9.68 20.38 23.59
C VAL A 88 9.78 21.06 22.22
N ALA A 89 9.81 22.39 22.21
CA ALA A 89 10.01 23.17 20.99
C ALA A 89 11.34 22.81 20.33
N GLY A 90 11.34 22.64 19.01
CA GLY A 90 12.53 22.31 18.22
C GLY A 90 12.99 20.85 18.30
N THR A 91 12.40 20.03 19.17
CA THR A 91 12.75 18.61 19.29
C THR A 91 11.98 17.77 18.25
N PRO A 92 12.66 16.96 17.42
CA PRO A 92 11.98 16.06 16.51
C PRO A 92 11.37 14.87 17.26
N TYR A 93 10.09 14.63 17.02
CA TYR A 93 9.37 13.43 17.44
C TYR A 93 9.08 12.58 16.20
N ILE A 94 9.62 11.37 16.16
CA ILE A 94 9.58 10.46 15.03
C ILE A 94 8.94 9.15 15.47
N PHE A 95 7.84 8.79 14.83
CA PHE A 95 7.12 7.57 15.15
C PHE A 95 6.61 6.88 13.89
N SER A 96 6.27 5.60 14.03
CA SER A 96 5.70 4.81 12.94
C SER A 96 4.53 3.96 13.38
N PHE A 97 3.64 3.66 12.43
CA PHE A 97 2.46 2.82 12.62
C PHE A 97 2.12 2.04 11.34
N PRO A 98 1.50 0.85 11.46
CA PRO A 98 1.14 0.06 10.29
C PRO A 98 -0.19 0.50 9.69
N LEU A 99 -0.23 0.67 8.37
CA LEU A 99 -1.44 0.71 7.56
C LEU A 99 -1.35 -0.35 6.45
N ALA A 100 -2.43 -1.03 6.11
CA ALA A 100 -2.48 -1.91 4.95
C ALA A 100 -2.66 -1.05 3.69
N ASN A 101 -1.85 -1.29 2.68
CA ASN A 101 -2.09 -0.70 1.37
C ASN A 101 -3.40 -1.27 0.78
N PRO A 102 -4.21 -0.46 0.08
CA PRO A 102 -5.33 -0.99 -0.69
C PRO A 102 -4.87 -2.08 -1.67
N SER A 103 -5.75 -3.02 -1.99
CA SER A 103 -5.49 -4.08 -2.96
C SER A 103 -5.49 -3.58 -4.41
N ALA A 104 -6.14 -2.44 -4.66
CA ALA A 104 -6.15 -1.79 -5.95
C ALA A 104 -5.03 -0.75 -6.05
N ALA A 105 -4.58 -0.52 -7.28
CA ALA A 105 -3.69 0.58 -7.61
C ALA A 105 -4.27 1.90 -7.09
N ALA A 106 -3.45 2.68 -6.39
CA ALA A 106 -3.82 4.01 -5.96
C ALA A 106 -2.63 4.92 -6.22
N SER A 107 -2.83 5.97 -7.01
CA SER A 107 -1.88 7.08 -6.98
C SER A 107 -1.83 7.60 -5.55
N SER A 108 -0.62 7.89 -5.03
CA SER A 108 -0.52 8.69 -3.81
C SER A 108 -1.43 9.89 -4.01
N PRO A 109 -2.39 10.15 -3.11
CA PRO A 109 -3.39 11.15 -3.35
C PRO A 109 -2.69 12.49 -3.64
N SER A 110 -2.75 12.91 -4.92
CA SER A 110 -1.92 13.98 -5.50
C SER A 110 -2.21 15.36 -4.90
N THR A 111 -3.28 15.43 -4.13
CA THR A 111 -3.81 16.63 -3.45
C THR A 111 -4.23 16.35 -2.01
N ALA A 112 -3.95 15.16 -1.43
CA ALA A 112 -4.15 14.95 0.00
C ALA A 112 -3.11 15.77 0.73
N SER A 113 -3.59 16.89 1.23
CA SER A 113 -3.00 17.64 2.32
C SER A 113 -2.82 16.72 3.53
N TYR A 114 -1.75 15.92 3.55
CA TYR A 114 -1.35 15.25 4.78
C TYR A 114 -1.15 16.34 5.80
N HIS A 115 -1.97 16.37 6.83
CA HIS A 115 -2.02 17.51 7.73
C HIS A 115 -1.88 17.00 9.15
N ALA A 116 -0.88 17.54 9.84
CA ALA A 116 -0.73 17.35 11.26
C ALA A 116 -1.32 18.56 11.98
N SER A 117 -2.16 18.34 12.97
CA SER A 117 -2.66 19.39 13.88
C SER A 117 -2.42 19.00 15.33
N VAL A 118 -2.22 20.00 16.18
CA VAL A 118 -2.09 19.81 17.62
C VAL A 118 -3.16 20.60 18.36
N THR A 119 -3.86 19.89 19.23
CA THR A 119 -4.83 20.46 20.15
C THR A 119 -4.34 20.21 21.57
N SER A 120 -4.51 21.16 22.49
CA SER A 120 -4.29 20.96 23.92
C SER A 120 -5.46 21.57 24.67
N THR A 121 -6.00 20.85 25.66
CA THR A 121 -7.18 21.29 26.44
C THR A 121 -8.36 21.77 25.58
N GLY A 122 -8.54 21.18 24.39
CA GLY A 122 -9.58 21.54 23.42
C GLY A 122 -9.28 22.77 22.54
N VAL A 123 -8.14 23.42 22.73
CA VAL A 123 -7.68 24.57 21.93
C VAL A 123 -6.75 24.10 20.82
N LEU A 124 -7.01 24.51 19.57
CA LEU A 124 -6.11 24.25 18.45
C LEU A 124 -4.90 25.18 18.55
N HIS A 125 -3.70 24.61 18.75
CA HIS A 125 -2.44 25.36 18.85
C HIS A 125 -1.75 25.54 17.50
N GLY A 126 -2.17 24.78 16.49
CA GLY A 126 -1.72 24.94 15.11
C GLY A 126 -1.65 23.63 14.36
N GLY A 127 -1.29 23.73 13.09
CA GLY A 127 -1.06 22.59 12.24
C GLY A 127 -0.06 22.91 11.13
N GLY A 128 0.16 21.96 10.25
CA GLY A 128 1.01 22.12 9.09
C GLY A 128 0.90 20.93 8.16
N TYR A 129 1.07 21.19 6.87
CA TYR A 129 1.14 20.11 5.89
C TYR A 129 2.42 19.30 6.11
N LEU A 130 2.31 17.98 6.01
CA LEU A 130 3.45 17.07 6.09
C LEU A 130 4.15 17.03 4.72
N THR A 131 5.46 17.23 4.72
CA THR A 131 6.26 17.08 3.49
C THR A 131 6.37 15.59 3.16
N GLN A 132 5.90 15.19 1.99
CA GLN A 132 5.99 13.79 1.57
C GLN A 132 7.43 13.39 1.28
N ASP A 133 7.82 12.18 1.70
CA ASP A 133 9.12 11.60 1.35
C ASP A 133 9.17 11.24 -0.13
N ALA A 134 9.86 12.09 -0.89
CA ALA A 134 10.05 11.95 -2.32
C ALA A 134 11.39 11.31 -2.70
N THR A 135 12.24 11.01 -1.72
CA THR A 135 13.66 10.69 -1.94
C THR A 135 14.02 9.28 -1.53
N THR A 136 13.39 8.75 -0.48
CA THR A 136 13.65 7.39 -0.02
C THR A 136 13.16 6.38 -1.06
N VAL A 137 13.95 5.34 -1.27
CA VAL A 137 13.58 4.17 -2.09
C VAL A 137 13.14 3.07 -1.14
N PRO A 138 11.85 2.70 -1.13
CA PRO A 138 11.35 1.54 -0.39
C PRO A 138 12.13 0.26 -0.72
N SER A 139 12.18 -0.71 0.20
CA SER A 139 12.88 -1.98 -0.03
C SER A 139 12.15 -2.94 -0.98
N ALA A 140 10.95 -2.58 -1.45
CA ALA A 140 10.19 -3.37 -2.39
C ALA A 140 10.89 -3.50 -3.75
N ALA A 141 10.81 -4.68 -4.38
CA ALA A 141 11.38 -4.90 -5.70
C ALA A 141 10.77 -3.94 -6.74
N GLY A 142 11.61 -3.28 -7.52
CA GLY A 142 11.17 -2.28 -8.51
C GLY A 142 10.72 -0.94 -7.91
N ALA A 143 11.01 -0.68 -6.63
CA ALA A 143 10.84 0.64 -6.03
C ALA A 143 11.92 1.62 -6.53
N ALA A 144 11.53 2.89 -6.63
CA ALA A 144 12.36 4.02 -7.00
C ALA A 144 12.11 5.22 -6.07
N ALA A 145 12.91 6.27 -6.25
CA ALA A 145 12.72 7.51 -5.48
C ALA A 145 11.33 8.09 -5.76
N GLY A 146 10.63 8.45 -4.68
CA GLY A 146 9.25 8.95 -4.74
C GLY A 146 8.19 7.87 -4.58
N ASP A 147 8.57 6.61 -4.33
CA ASP A 147 7.65 5.54 -3.92
C ASP A 147 7.48 5.43 -2.41
N ALA A 148 8.29 6.16 -1.65
CA ALA A 148 8.10 6.38 -0.22
C ALA A 148 6.98 7.38 0.10
N ARG A 149 6.29 7.96 -0.90
CA ARG A 149 5.11 8.81 -0.66
C ARG A 149 3.99 7.98 -0.05
N PRO A 150 3.32 8.47 1.02
CA PRO A 150 2.31 7.66 1.69
C PRO A 150 1.16 7.26 0.78
N LEU A 151 0.71 6.02 0.95
CA LEU A 151 -0.37 5.38 0.21
C LEU A 151 -0.22 5.48 -1.32
N LYS A 152 1.01 5.68 -1.83
CA LYS A 152 1.33 5.40 -3.22
C LYS A 152 1.32 3.89 -3.37
N VAL A 153 0.40 3.37 -4.17
CA VAL A 153 0.27 1.94 -4.41
C VAL A 153 0.43 1.65 -5.88
N TYR A 154 1.36 0.76 -6.20
CA TYR A 154 1.63 0.36 -7.58
C TYR A 154 0.41 -0.22 -8.26
N GLY A 155 0.28 0.07 -9.56
CA GLY A 155 -0.61 -0.69 -10.42
C GLY A 155 -0.12 -2.12 -10.57
N SER A 156 -1.02 -3.08 -10.39
CA SER A 156 -0.79 -4.43 -10.90
C SER A 156 -0.85 -4.35 -12.43
N THR A 157 0.25 -4.70 -13.09
CA THR A 157 0.32 -4.81 -14.54
C THR A 157 1.11 -6.06 -14.91
N PHE A 158 0.96 -6.54 -16.14
CA PHE A 158 1.81 -7.59 -16.68
C PHE A 158 2.96 -6.97 -17.48
N LEU A 159 4.19 -7.14 -16.97
CA LEU A 159 5.44 -6.74 -17.62
C LEU A 159 5.67 -7.53 -18.92
N VAL A 160 5.35 -8.82 -18.90
CA VAL A 160 5.32 -9.68 -20.09
C VAL A 160 3.88 -10.00 -20.41
N LYS A 161 3.48 -9.83 -21.67
CA LYS A 161 2.15 -10.16 -22.19
C LYS A 161 2.27 -10.67 -23.62
N ARG A 162 2.59 -11.96 -23.77
CA ARG A 162 2.79 -12.58 -25.08
C ARG A 162 1.83 -13.75 -25.24
N ILE A 163 1.31 -13.89 -26.45
CA ILE A 163 0.48 -15.01 -26.85
C ILE A 163 0.99 -15.54 -28.19
N GLY A 164 1.04 -16.86 -28.32
CA GLY A 164 1.47 -17.55 -29.54
C GLY A 164 0.67 -18.83 -29.71
N GLN A 165 0.79 -19.43 -30.90
CA GLN A 165 0.12 -20.68 -31.22
C GLN A 165 1.04 -21.57 -32.04
N ILE A 166 0.84 -22.89 -31.96
CA ILE A 166 1.71 -23.84 -32.66
C ILE A 166 1.27 -24.13 -34.10
N SER A 167 -0.02 -23.97 -34.43
CA SER A 167 -0.53 -24.28 -35.78
C SER A 167 -1.64 -23.33 -36.22
N PRO A 168 -1.53 -22.69 -37.40
CA PRO A 168 -2.62 -21.92 -38.00
C PRO A 168 -3.52 -22.75 -38.93
N LEU A 169 -3.29 -24.07 -39.05
CA LEU A 169 -3.96 -24.88 -40.07
C LEU A 169 -5.44 -25.15 -39.73
N PRO A 170 -6.36 -25.08 -40.71
CA PRO A 170 -7.76 -25.43 -40.51
C PRO A 170 -7.92 -26.86 -39.98
N SER A 171 -8.85 -27.04 -39.04
CA SER A 171 -9.19 -28.34 -38.43
C SER A 171 -8.04 -29.06 -37.73
N ALA A 172 -6.86 -28.45 -37.60
CA ALA A 172 -5.77 -28.97 -36.81
C ALA A 172 -5.94 -28.57 -35.34
N SER A 173 -5.56 -29.48 -34.42
CA SER A 173 -5.43 -29.11 -33.01
C SER A 173 -4.36 -28.03 -32.86
N ASN A 174 -4.73 -26.95 -32.18
CA ASN A 174 -3.86 -25.81 -31.97
C ASN A 174 -3.67 -25.58 -30.48
N THR A 175 -2.41 -25.50 -30.04
CA THR A 175 -2.04 -25.13 -28.67
C THR A 175 -1.76 -23.65 -28.62
N ILE A 176 -2.44 -22.94 -27.72
CA ILE A 176 -2.20 -21.54 -27.43
C ILE A 176 -1.23 -21.45 -26.24
N THR A 177 -0.10 -20.79 -26.43
CA THR A 177 0.88 -20.53 -25.37
C THR A 177 0.77 -19.07 -24.95
N VAL A 178 0.55 -18.85 -23.66
CA VAL A 178 0.51 -17.52 -23.04
C VAL A 178 1.71 -17.37 -22.12
N SER A 179 2.45 -16.28 -22.26
CA SER A 179 3.55 -15.92 -21.36
C SER A 179 3.22 -14.61 -20.66
N ILE A 180 3.21 -14.65 -19.33
CA ILE A 180 2.94 -13.50 -18.48
C ILE A 180 4.01 -13.34 -17.41
N ALA A 181 4.28 -12.10 -17.03
CA ALA A 181 5.08 -11.77 -15.85
C ALA A 181 4.41 -10.60 -15.15
N SER A 182 3.95 -10.78 -13.92
CA SER A 182 3.30 -9.71 -13.15
C SER A 182 4.35 -8.71 -12.64
N SER A 183 4.00 -7.43 -12.55
CA SER A 183 4.82 -6.38 -11.93
C SER A 183 4.87 -6.48 -10.40
N ILE A 184 3.97 -7.27 -9.83
CA ILE A 184 3.86 -7.51 -8.38
C ILE A 184 3.65 -9.00 -8.12
N ASN A 185 3.90 -9.43 -6.89
CA ASN A 185 3.48 -10.76 -6.45
C ASN A 185 1.95 -10.83 -6.41
N LEU A 186 1.37 -11.80 -7.11
CA LEU A 186 -0.05 -12.12 -7.01
C LEU A 186 -0.27 -13.05 -5.81
N ALA A 187 -1.30 -12.78 -5.01
CA ALA A 187 -1.64 -13.65 -3.88
C ALA A 187 -2.12 -15.02 -4.36
N ALA A 188 -2.02 -16.04 -3.50
CA ALA A 188 -2.64 -17.34 -3.77
C ALA A 188 -4.14 -17.17 -4.08
N ALA A 189 -4.67 -17.99 -4.99
CA ALA A 189 -6.03 -17.90 -5.53
C ALA A 189 -6.36 -16.63 -6.35
N SER A 190 -5.37 -15.81 -6.73
CA SER A 190 -5.57 -14.78 -7.74
C SER A 190 -6.01 -15.41 -9.08
N VAL A 191 -6.99 -14.80 -9.74
CA VAL A 191 -7.51 -15.28 -11.03
C VAL A 191 -6.86 -14.49 -12.15
N VAL A 192 -6.26 -15.21 -13.11
CA VAL A 192 -5.80 -14.65 -14.38
C VAL A 192 -6.81 -15.02 -15.46
N THR A 193 -7.42 -14.03 -16.09
CA THR A 193 -8.39 -14.24 -17.18
C THR A 193 -7.80 -13.78 -18.49
N VAL A 194 -7.82 -14.66 -19.49
CA VAL A 194 -7.46 -14.34 -20.88
C VAL A 194 -8.75 -14.22 -21.67
N VAL A 195 -8.98 -13.06 -22.28
CA VAL A 195 -10.18 -12.78 -23.09
C VAL A 195 -9.80 -12.48 -24.54
N GLY A 196 -10.79 -12.56 -25.44
CA GLY A 196 -10.59 -12.26 -26.86
C GLY A 196 -10.13 -13.45 -27.72
N LEU A 197 -10.08 -14.65 -27.16
CA LEU A 197 -9.83 -15.89 -27.92
C LEU A 197 -11.12 -16.35 -28.61
N THR A 198 -11.46 -15.72 -29.73
CA THR A 198 -12.70 -15.98 -30.49
C THR A 198 -12.45 -16.85 -31.73
N GLY A 199 -13.52 -17.40 -32.31
CA GLY A 199 -13.44 -18.16 -33.58
C GLY A 199 -12.92 -19.60 -33.45
N THR A 200 -12.73 -20.08 -32.22
CA THR A 200 -12.39 -21.48 -31.95
C THR A 200 -13.61 -22.40 -32.07
N GLN A 201 -13.35 -23.68 -32.41
CA GLN A 201 -14.36 -24.74 -32.35
C GLN A 201 -14.41 -25.43 -30.98
N THR A 202 -13.52 -25.07 -30.03
CA THR A 202 -13.52 -25.61 -28.67
C THR A 202 -14.77 -25.19 -27.91
N ASP A 203 -15.59 -26.16 -27.53
CA ASP A 203 -16.80 -25.96 -26.72
C ASP A 203 -16.47 -25.57 -25.27
N ASP A 204 -17.47 -25.05 -24.56
CA ASP A 204 -17.37 -24.69 -23.15
C ASP A 204 -16.84 -25.84 -22.30
N ASN A 205 -15.94 -25.52 -21.37
CA ASN A 205 -15.32 -26.51 -20.50
C ASN A 205 -14.92 -25.88 -19.15
N GLY A 206 -15.57 -26.30 -18.07
CA GLY A 206 -15.25 -25.79 -16.71
C GLY A 206 -13.88 -26.18 -16.17
N ALA A 207 -13.17 -27.12 -16.82
CA ALA A 207 -11.86 -27.62 -16.42
C ALA A 207 -10.99 -27.94 -17.65
N LEU A 208 -10.87 -26.99 -18.59
CA LEU A 208 -9.97 -27.11 -19.73
C LEU A 208 -8.54 -27.31 -19.24
N SER A 209 -7.90 -28.40 -19.65
CA SER A 209 -6.55 -28.75 -19.20
C SER A 209 -5.54 -27.68 -19.61
N ILE A 210 -4.66 -27.30 -18.67
CA ILE A 210 -3.54 -26.39 -18.93
C ILE A 210 -2.24 -27.04 -18.48
N THR A 211 -1.15 -26.62 -19.10
CA THR A 211 0.21 -26.92 -18.63
C THR A 211 0.89 -25.60 -18.32
N ASP A 212 1.20 -25.41 -17.05
CA ASP A 212 2.01 -24.33 -16.52
C ASP A 212 3.49 -24.74 -16.57
N ILE A 213 4.37 -23.80 -16.96
CA ILE A 213 5.81 -23.93 -16.79
C ILE A 213 6.34 -22.53 -16.41
N ASP A 214 6.93 -22.41 -15.22
CA ASP A 214 7.60 -21.20 -14.79
C ASP A 214 9.05 -21.09 -15.34
N SER A 215 9.75 -20.00 -15.03
CA SER A 215 11.13 -19.79 -15.49
C SER A 215 12.15 -20.80 -14.94
N SER A 216 11.80 -21.57 -13.91
CA SER A 216 12.61 -22.66 -13.34
C SER A 216 12.24 -24.04 -13.91
N GLY A 217 11.17 -24.12 -14.71
CA GLY A 217 10.63 -25.37 -15.23
C GLY A 217 9.58 -26.04 -14.33
N ALA A 218 9.17 -25.38 -13.24
CA ALA A 218 8.16 -25.90 -12.32
C ALA A 218 6.73 -25.59 -12.81
N THR A 219 5.75 -26.41 -12.41
CA THR A 219 4.34 -26.30 -12.84
C THR A 219 3.40 -26.00 -11.66
N THR A 220 3.86 -25.19 -10.71
CA THR A 220 3.23 -25.01 -9.39
C THR A 220 2.47 -23.70 -9.23
N VAL A 221 2.49 -22.82 -10.23
CA VAL A 221 1.91 -21.46 -10.14
C VAL A 221 0.42 -21.49 -10.47
N PHE A 222 0.04 -22.19 -11.55
CA PHE A 222 -1.36 -22.43 -11.90
C PHE A 222 -1.76 -23.88 -11.62
N GLY A 223 -3.06 -24.12 -11.43
CA GLY A 223 -3.60 -25.48 -11.37
C GLY A 223 -3.44 -26.21 -12.72
N SER A 224 -3.83 -27.49 -12.77
CA SER A 224 -3.79 -28.29 -14.00
C SER A 224 -4.96 -28.02 -14.97
N SER A 225 -5.87 -27.12 -14.61
CA SER A 225 -7.00 -26.73 -15.46
C SER A 225 -7.46 -25.31 -15.21
N GLY A 226 -8.21 -24.76 -16.17
CA GLY A 226 -8.90 -23.47 -16.07
C GLY A 226 -10.34 -23.56 -16.60
N ALA A 227 -11.19 -22.64 -16.16
CA ALA A 227 -12.54 -22.51 -16.70
C ALA A 227 -12.50 -21.83 -18.07
N TRP A 228 -13.05 -22.50 -19.08
CA TRP A 228 -13.19 -22.02 -20.44
C TRP A 228 -14.66 -21.82 -20.78
N THR A 229 -14.96 -20.63 -21.31
CA THR A 229 -16.26 -20.29 -21.88
C THR A 229 -15.99 -19.71 -23.26
N LYS A 230 -16.54 -20.36 -24.28
CA LYS A 230 -16.52 -19.94 -25.66
C LYS A 230 -17.31 -18.64 -25.79
N ALA A 231 -16.68 -17.64 -26.41
CA ALA A 231 -17.39 -16.42 -26.77
C ALA A 231 -18.52 -16.77 -27.77
N THR A 232 -19.72 -16.29 -27.48
CA THR A 232 -20.90 -16.40 -28.36
C THR A 232 -20.85 -15.37 -29.48
#